data_AF-A0AA34X0D2-F1
#
_entry.id   AF-A0AA34X0D2-F1
#
_cell.length_a   1.000
_cell.length_b   1.000
_cell.length_c   1.000
_cell.angle_alpha   90.00
_cell.angle_beta   90.00
_cell.angle_gamma   90.00
#
_symmetry.space_group_name_H-M   'P 1'
#
loop_
_entity.id
_entity.type
_entity.pdbx_description
1 polymer ?
#
loop_
_entity_poly.entity_id
_entity_poly.type
_entity_poly.pdbx_seq_one_letter_code
_entity_poly.pdbx_strand_id
1 'polypeptide(L)'
;MSNADEIEDTSAPLIEHLAELRSRLIKSLGAFVVAMVICFTVWNPIFDFLTQPLCDALAENGQQDCGLVMIALQEGFFVAVSISMLGGLVLSFPVISYQLWRFVAPGLYKSEKNAFLPFLLASPIMFILGAAFAFYVITPMAFTFFLNFQQAGATAGTEATSAGINYLGSAQSYLSLTMKFIIAFGLCFQLPVLLTLMGKAGLVSANGLRSVRKYAVVGILILAAIATPPDVVSQIILFSVVYGLYEVSIQLVARVEKARIERLKAEGLYFEDDEDEADDEAKA
;
A
#
# COMPACT_ATOMS: atom_id res chain seq x y z
N MET A 1 -4.01 25.58 -42.64
CA MET A 1 -3.89 25.39 -41.19
C MET A 1 -2.54 24.71 -41.01
N SER A 2 -1.56 25.46 -40.49
CA SER A 2 -0.15 25.02 -40.46
C SER A 2 0.12 24.24 -39.18
N ASN A 3 1.02 23.24 -39.24
CA ASN A 3 1.50 22.43 -38.11
C ASN A 3 1.86 23.21 -36.82
N ALA A 4 2.11 24.52 -36.90
CA ALA A 4 2.36 25.35 -35.72
C ALA A 4 1.10 25.57 -34.83
N ASP A 5 -0.09 25.70 -35.43
CA ASP A 5 -1.35 25.91 -34.68
C ASP A 5 -1.77 24.63 -33.92
N GLU A 6 -1.55 23.44 -34.50
CA GLU A 6 -1.83 22.17 -33.82
C GLU A 6 -0.86 21.89 -32.65
N ILE A 7 0.39 22.36 -32.76
CA ILE A 7 1.39 22.23 -31.69
C ILE A 7 1.09 23.21 -30.55
N GLU A 8 0.65 24.44 -30.82
CA GLU A 8 0.23 25.38 -29.77
C GLU A 8 -1.05 24.92 -29.04
N ASP A 9 -2.04 24.37 -29.75
CA ASP A 9 -3.29 23.86 -29.17
C ASP A 9 -3.08 22.56 -28.36
N THR A 10 -2.04 21.77 -28.68
CA THR A 10 -1.64 20.61 -27.87
C THR A 10 -0.75 20.99 -26.67
N SER A 11 0.03 22.07 -26.78
CA SER A 11 0.95 22.51 -25.72
C SER A 11 0.25 23.25 -24.57
N ALA A 12 -0.78 24.05 -24.88
CA ALA A 12 -1.59 24.75 -23.88
C ALA A 12 -2.25 23.81 -22.83
N PRO A 13 -2.92 22.71 -23.21
CA PRO A 13 -3.54 21.79 -22.25
C PRO A 13 -2.50 20.99 -21.44
N LEU A 14 -1.31 20.72 -21.99
CA LEU A 14 -0.22 20.05 -21.24
C LEU A 14 0.40 20.96 -20.18
N ILE A 15 0.61 22.24 -20.49
CA ILE A 15 1.11 23.23 -19.51
C ILE A 15 0.10 23.44 -18.38
N GLU A 16 -1.20 23.46 -18.70
CA GLU A 16 -2.28 23.57 -17.71
C GLU A 16 -2.33 22.32 -16.80
N HIS A 17 -2.21 21.12 -17.37
CA HIS A 17 -2.19 19.87 -16.59
C HIS A 17 -0.95 19.75 -15.69
N LEU A 18 0.22 20.22 -16.15
CA LEU A 18 1.45 20.26 -15.34
C LEU A 18 1.37 21.31 -14.22
N ALA A 19 0.77 22.48 -14.48
CA ALA A 19 0.52 23.50 -13.46
C ALA A 19 -0.44 22.98 -12.38
N GLU A 20 -1.45 22.21 -12.79
CA GLU A 20 -2.38 21.55 -11.89
C GLU A 20 -1.70 20.49 -11.01
N LEU A 21 -0.87 19.61 -11.61
CA LEU A 21 -0.06 18.63 -10.87
C LEU A 21 0.77 19.32 -9.78
N ARG A 22 1.49 20.39 -10.15
CA ARG A 22 2.35 21.14 -9.22
C ARG A 22 1.56 21.70 -8.04
N SER A 23 0.43 22.37 -8.29
CA SER A 23 -0.39 22.96 -7.23
C SER A 23 -0.88 21.90 -6.25
N ARG A 24 -1.29 20.73 -6.76
CA ARG A 24 -1.77 19.61 -5.96
C ARG A 24 -0.66 18.96 -5.16
N LEU A 25 0.51 18.76 -5.76
CA LEU A 25 1.70 18.24 -5.08
C LEU A 25 2.11 19.15 -3.92
N ILE A 26 2.12 20.47 -4.11
CA ILE A 26 2.46 21.42 -3.05
C ILE A 26 1.45 21.35 -1.90
N LYS A 27 0.15 21.23 -2.19
CA LYS A 27 -0.90 21.07 -1.16
C LYS A 27 -0.76 19.75 -0.40
N SER A 28 -0.50 18.65 -1.09
CA SER A 28 -0.25 17.33 -0.48
C SER A 28 1.00 17.35 0.40
N LEU A 29 2.09 17.94 -0.09
CA LEU A 29 3.33 18.07 0.67
C LEU A 29 3.15 18.99 1.89
N GLY A 30 2.44 20.11 1.75
CA GLY A 30 2.12 20.99 2.86
C GLY A 30 1.31 20.29 3.95
N ALA A 31 0.28 19.53 3.57
CA ALA A 31 -0.51 18.73 4.50
C ALA A 31 0.35 17.66 5.21
N PHE A 32 1.23 16.99 4.46
CA PHE A 32 2.17 16.01 5.00
C PHE A 32 3.14 16.63 6.02
N VAL A 33 3.76 17.77 5.70
CA VAL A 33 4.70 18.46 6.60
C VAL A 33 3.99 18.93 7.88
N VAL A 34 2.78 19.50 7.78
CA VAL A 34 1.99 19.91 8.95
C VAL A 34 1.66 18.70 9.82
N ALA A 35 1.19 17.60 9.22
CA ALA A 35 0.89 16.37 9.94
C ALA A 35 2.14 15.76 10.60
N MET A 36 3.29 15.77 9.91
CA MET A 36 4.57 15.31 10.45
C MET A 36 4.98 16.12 11.69
N VAL A 37 4.88 17.46 11.64
CA VAL A 37 5.20 18.32 12.78
C VAL A 37 4.29 18.03 13.97
N ILE A 38 2.98 17.81 13.73
CA ILE A 38 2.04 17.42 14.79
C ILE A 38 2.46 16.08 15.40
N CYS A 39 2.74 15.06 14.58
CA CYS A 39 3.18 13.75 15.07
C CYS A 39 4.52 13.81 15.82
N PHE A 40 5.42 14.73 15.45
CA PHE A 40 6.69 14.93 16.16
C PHE A 40 6.50 15.41 17.58
N THR A 41 5.43 16.14 17.90
CA THR A 41 5.16 16.54 19.30
C THR A 41 4.70 15.39 20.20
N VAL A 42 4.13 14.33 19.60
CA VAL A 42 3.53 13.18 20.30
C VAL A 42 4.22 11.87 19.94
N TRP A 43 5.51 11.90 19.61
CA TRP A 43 6.24 10.72 19.13
C TRP A 43 6.37 9.61 20.18
N ASN A 44 6.48 9.95 21.49
CA ASN A 44 6.61 8.96 22.56
C ASN A 44 5.39 8.03 22.67
N PRO A 45 4.14 8.53 22.78
CA PRO A 45 2.96 7.66 22.77
C PRO A 45 2.84 6.79 21.50
N ILE A 46 3.24 7.33 20.34
CA ILE A 46 3.22 6.57 19.09
C ILE A 46 4.28 5.48 19.11
N PHE A 47 5.46 5.74 19.69
CA PHE A 47 6.49 4.73 19.91
C PHE A 47 5.96 3.58 20.76
N ASP A 48 5.38 3.89 21.92
CA ASP A 48 4.83 2.88 22.83
C ASP A 48 3.78 2.01 22.13
N PHE A 49 2.85 2.65 21.40
CA PHE A 49 1.87 1.95 20.58
C PHE A 49 2.53 1.05 19.54
N LEU A 50 3.48 1.59 18.76
CA LEU A 50 4.15 0.82 17.72
C LEU A 50 4.96 -0.35 18.28
N THR A 51 5.46 -0.28 19.51
CA THR A 51 6.23 -1.36 20.14
C THR A 51 5.39 -2.46 20.79
N GLN A 52 4.08 -2.26 20.99
CA GLN A 52 3.22 -3.25 21.64
C GLN A 52 3.31 -4.66 21.03
N PRO A 53 3.21 -4.86 19.70
CA PRO A 53 3.26 -6.19 19.11
C PRO A 53 4.59 -6.91 19.35
N LEU A 54 5.68 -6.16 19.52
CA LEU A 54 6.98 -6.73 19.88
C LEU A 54 6.97 -7.20 21.33
N CYS A 55 6.47 -6.35 22.25
CA CYS A 55 6.42 -6.70 23.66
C CYS A 55 5.56 -7.95 23.89
N ASP A 56 4.44 -8.07 23.19
CA ASP A 56 3.58 -9.26 23.25
C ASP A 56 4.31 -10.50 22.73
N ALA A 57 4.99 -10.40 21.58
CA ALA A 57 5.75 -11.51 21.01
C ALA A 57 6.95 -11.93 21.88
N LEU A 58 7.62 -11.00 22.56
CA LEU A 58 8.72 -11.29 23.48
C LEU A 58 8.21 -11.95 24.77
N ALA A 59 7.07 -11.50 25.29
CA ALA A 59 6.42 -12.10 26.45
C ALA A 59 6.03 -13.56 26.20
N GLU A 60 5.51 -13.88 25.00
CA GLU A 60 5.22 -15.25 24.57
C GLU A 60 6.47 -16.14 24.51
N ASN A 61 7.63 -15.56 24.20
CA ASN A 61 8.93 -16.26 24.15
C ASN A 61 9.67 -16.26 25.51
N GLY A 62 9.02 -15.84 26.60
CA GLY A 62 9.56 -15.91 27.96
C GLY A 62 10.52 -14.78 28.36
N GLN A 63 10.64 -13.72 27.55
CA GLN A 63 11.40 -12.52 27.89
C GLN A 63 10.46 -11.44 28.45
N GLN A 64 10.58 -11.14 29.75
CA GLN A 64 9.69 -10.18 30.45
C GLN A 64 10.07 -8.71 30.23
N ASP A 65 11.33 -8.43 29.87
CA ASP A 65 11.80 -7.06 29.67
C ASP A 65 11.69 -6.66 28.19
N CYS A 66 10.65 -5.89 27.84
CA CYS A 66 10.52 -5.24 26.53
C CYS A 66 11.39 -3.98 26.44
N GLY A 67 12.70 -4.14 26.65
CA GLY A 67 13.67 -3.06 26.57
C GLY A 67 14.36 -3.03 25.21
N LEU A 68 13.99 -2.09 24.34
CA LEU A 68 14.76 -1.83 23.12
C LEU A 68 16.00 -1.01 23.45
N VAL A 69 17.17 -1.46 22.98
CA VAL A 69 18.43 -0.75 23.22
C VAL A 69 18.71 0.27 22.12
N MET A 70 19.43 1.32 22.49
CA MET A 70 19.98 2.28 21.54
C MET A 70 21.43 1.89 21.26
N ILE A 71 21.73 1.46 20.04
CA ILE A 71 23.09 1.04 19.65
C ILE A 71 23.97 2.26 19.37
N ALA A 72 23.42 3.27 18.68
CA ALA A 72 24.11 4.52 18.41
C ALA A 72 23.44 5.72 19.11
N LEU A 73 24.24 6.76 19.41
CA LEU A 73 23.77 7.93 20.14
C LEU A 73 22.67 8.68 19.37
N GLN A 74 22.76 8.73 18.04
CA GLN A 74 21.76 9.41 17.19
C GLN A 74 20.47 8.62 16.98
N GLU A 75 20.36 7.34 17.40
CA GLU A 75 19.20 6.51 17.09
C GLU A 75 17.90 7.14 17.60
N GLY A 76 17.90 7.72 18.80
CA GLY A 76 16.69 8.28 19.41
C GLY A 76 16.09 9.42 18.59
N PHE A 77 16.94 10.25 18.00
CA PHE A 77 16.50 11.31 17.09
C PHE A 77 15.91 10.73 15.80
N PHE A 78 16.57 9.76 15.17
CA PHE A 78 16.08 9.12 13.95
C PHE A 78 14.79 8.32 14.17
N VAL A 79 14.64 7.71 15.35
CA VAL A 79 13.41 7.05 15.80
C VAL A 79 12.26 8.06 15.84
N ALA A 80 12.44 9.18 16.55
CA ALA A 80 11.42 10.22 16.66
C ALA A 80 11.03 10.79 15.28
N VAL A 81 12.02 11.08 14.42
CA VAL A 81 11.79 11.58 13.06
C VAL A 81 11.03 10.56 12.20
N SER A 82 11.43 9.29 12.24
CA SER A 82 10.81 8.24 11.43
C SER A 82 9.36 7.97 11.85
N ILE A 83 9.08 7.98 13.16
CA ILE A 83 7.72 7.89 13.71
C ILE A 83 6.87 9.06 13.23
N SER A 84 7.43 10.27 13.27
CA SER A 84 6.74 11.48 12.81
C SER A 84 6.47 11.43 11.31
N MET A 85 7.37 10.84 10.54
CA MET A 85 7.23 10.69 9.10
C MET A 85 6.12 9.69 8.74
N LEU A 86 6.10 8.54 9.44
CA LEU A 86 5.03 7.55 9.29
C LEU A 86 3.68 8.12 9.74
N GLY A 87 3.60 8.68 10.95
CA GLY A 87 2.38 9.27 11.49
C GLY A 87 1.87 10.42 10.62
N GLY A 88 2.78 11.26 10.15
CA GLY A 88 2.49 12.33 9.20
C GLY A 88 1.91 11.81 7.89
N LEU A 89 2.46 10.73 7.34
CA LEU A 89 1.92 10.07 6.14
C LEU A 89 0.51 9.54 6.39
N VAL A 90 0.30 8.79 7.47
CA VAL A 90 -1.00 8.18 7.80
C VAL A 90 -2.07 9.26 8.01
N LEU A 91 -1.74 10.32 8.76
CA LEU A 91 -2.66 11.40 9.09
C LEU A 91 -2.96 12.31 7.88
N SER A 92 -1.97 12.56 7.02
CA SER A 92 -2.15 13.36 5.81
C SER A 92 -2.70 12.56 4.62
N PHE A 93 -2.76 11.23 4.71
CA PHE A 93 -3.21 10.35 3.64
C PHE A 93 -4.58 10.74 3.05
N PRO A 94 -5.62 11.11 3.84
CA PRO A 94 -6.90 11.55 3.28
C PRO A 94 -6.76 12.75 2.34
N VAL A 95 -5.88 13.69 2.67
CA VAL A 95 -5.62 14.87 1.84
C VAL A 95 -4.80 14.49 0.61
N ILE A 96 -3.76 13.66 0.78
CA ILE A 96 -2.91 13.18 -0.32
C ILE A 96 -3.76 12.44 -1.37
N SER A 97 -4.55 11.45 -0.92
CA SER A 97 -5.44 10.68 -1.78
C SER A 97 -6.48 11.57 -2.45
N TYR A 98 -7.04 12.55 -1.74
CA TYR A 98 -7.97 13.50 -2.34
C TYR A 98 -7.36 14.26 -3.52
N GLN A 99 -6.16 14.80 -3.34
CA GLN A 99 -5.48 15.57 -4.38
C GLN A 99 -5.00 14.69 -5.54
N LEU A 100 -4.52 13.48 -5.24
CA LEU A 100 -4.08 12.48 -6.22
C LEU A 100 -5.25 12.06 -7.12
N TRP A 101 -6.36 11.63 -6.54
CA TRP A 101 -7.48 11.10 -7.32
C TRP A 101 -8.14 12.18 -8.17
N ARG A 102 -8.26 13.40 -7.63
CA ARG A 102 -8.82 14.51 -8.41
C ARG A 102 -7.93 14.83 -9.62
N PHE A 103 -6.63 14.47 -9.61
CA PHE A 103 -5.67 14.76 -10.69
C PHE A 103 -5.70 13.69 -11.76
N VAL A 104 -5.86 12.43 -11.34
CA VAL A 104 -5.97 11.29 -12.26
C VAL A 104 -7.28 11.32 -13.02
N ALA A 105 -8.36 11.86 -12.44
CA ALA A 105 -9.70 11.72 -12.99
C ALA A 105 -10.31 12.92 -13.76
N PRO A 106 -9.63 14.03 -14.16
CA PRO A 106 -10.31 15.22 -14.74
C PRO A 106 -11.16 14.90 -15.98
N GLY A 107 -10.81 13.87 -16.75
CA GLY A 107 -11.57 13.41 -17.93
C GLY A 107 -12.90 12.69 -17.62
N LEU A 108 -13.10 12.18 -16.41
CA LEU A 108 -14.29 11.41 -16.00
C LEU A 108 -15.42 12.31 -15.43
N TYR A 109 -15.14 13.61 -15.22
CA TYR A 109 -15.99 14.54 -14.45
C TYR A 109 -17.23 15.07 -15.18
N LYS A 110 -17.32 14.93 -16.51
CA LYS A 110 -18.38 15.59 -17.28
C LYS A 110 -19.76 14.93 -17.12
N SER A 111 -19.86 13.67 -16.67
CA SER A 111 -21.15 12.97 -16.59
C SER A 111 -21.48 12.30 -15.23
N GLU A 112 -20.53 12.01 -14.33
CA GLU A 112 -20.82 11.23 -13.09
C GLU A 112 -20.07 11.67 -11.81
N LYS A 113 -20.27 12.90 -11.33
CA LYS A 113 -19.64 13.41 -10.09
C LYS A 113 -19.87 12.53 -8.84
N ASN A 114 -21.04 11.87 -8.73
CA ASN A 114 -21.40 11.05 -7.57
C ASN A 114 -20.70 9.69 -7.55
N ALA A 115 -20.24 9.23 -8.71
CA ALA A 115 -19.74 7.87 -8.86
C ALA A 115 -18.26 7.76 -8.46
N PHE A 116 -17.64 8.89 -8.11
CA PHE A 116 -16.26 9.01 -7.62
C PHE A 116 -16.15 9.27 -6.11
N LEU A 117 -17.19 9.85 -5.51
CA LEU A 117 -17.29 10.08 -4.06
C LEU A 117 -17.04 8.82 -3.20
N PRO A 118 -17.56 7.61 -3.54
CA PRO A 118 -17.26 6.42 -2.74
C PRO A 118 -15.78 6.02 -2.80
N PHE A 119 -15.09 6.25 -3.93
CA PHE A 119 -13.66 5.91 -4.08
C PHE A 119 -12.75 6.84 -3.28
N LEU A 120 -13.15 8.11 -3.21
CA LEU A 120 -12.46 9.13 -2.41
C LEU A 120 -12.46 8.79 -0.91
N LEU A 121 -13.55 8.19 -0.42
CA LEU A 121 -13.66 7.70 0.95
C LEU A 121 -13.05 6.30 1.12
N ALA A 122 -13.17 5.44 0.11
CA ALA A 122 -12.62 4.09 0.15
C ALA A 122 -11.09 4.08 0.21
N SER A 123 -10.41 5.02 -0.46
CA SER A 123 -8.94 5.07 -0.48
C SER A 123 -8.33 5.25 0.92
N PRO A 124 -8.72 6.26 1.74
CA PRO A 124 -8.21 6.39 3.11
C PRO A 124 -8.58 5.21 4.00
N ILE A 125 -9.79 4.66 3.87
CA ILE A 125 -10.22 3.48 4.62
C ILE A 125 -9.34 2.28 4.27
N MET A 126 -9.10 2.03 2.98
CA MET A 126 -8.25 0.92 2.53
C MET A 126 -6.80 1.10 2.96
N PHE A 127 -6.28 2.32 3.01
CA PHE A 127 -4.93 2.58 3.51
C PHE A 127 -4.81 2.27 4.99
N ILE A 128 -5.76 2.74 5.80
CA ILE A 128 -5.80 2.45 7.23
C ILE A 128 -5.98 0.95 7.47
N LEU A 129 -6.83 0.29 6.68
CA LEU A 129 -7.03 -1.16 6.76
C LEU A 129 -5.75 -1.93 6.39
N GLY A 130 -5.04 -1.51 5.33
CA GLY A 130 -3.75 -2.09 4.97
C GLY A 130 -2.66 -1.84 6.01
N ALA A 131 -2.60 -0.63 6.58
CA ALA A 131 -1.70 -0.29 7.69
C ALA A 131 -2.00 -1.12 8.95
N ALA A 132 -3.28 -1.27 9.31
CA ALA A 132 -3.73 -2.10 10.41
C ALA A 132 -3.41 -3.58 10.18
N PHE A 133 -3.62 -4.09 8.96
CA PHE A 133 -3.27 -5.46 8.59
C PHE A 133 -1.76 -5.69 8.73
N ALA A 134 -0.94 -4.76 8.26
CA ALA A 134 0.51 -4.84 8.41
C ALA A 134 0.93 -4.87 9.88
N PHE A 135 0.33 -4.02 10.71
CA PHE A 135 0.67 -3.87 12.12
C PHE A 135 0.19 -5.05 12.98
N TYR A 136 -1.05 -5.50 12.81
CA TYR A 136 -1.66 -6.52 13.66
C TYR A 136 -1.46 -7.96 13.16
N VAL A 137 -1.20 -8.17 11.86
CA VAL A 137 -1.07 -9.52 11.30
C VAL A 137 0.36 -9.80 10.86
N ILE A 138 0.94 -8.93 10.03
CA ILE A 138 2.22 -9.21 9.39
C ILE A 138 3.39 -8.98 10.34
N THR A 139 3.37 -7.89 11.10
CA THR A 139 4.41 -7.54 12.08
C THR A 139 4.62 -8.67 13.10
N PRO A 140 3.61 -9.13 13.87
CA PRO A 140 3.81 -10.22 14.83
C PRO A 140 4.21 -11.53 14.16
N MET A 141 3.70 -11.82 12.97
CA MET A 141 4.08 -13.02 12.22
C MET A 141 5.56 -13.00 11.80
N ALA A 142 6.04 -11.87 11.28
CA ALA A 142 7.44 -11.69 10.94
C ALA A 142 8.33 -11.82 12.19
N PHE A 143 7.95 -11.17 13.29
CA PHE A 143 8.73 -11.24 14.54
C PHE A 143 8.75 -12.63 15.15
N THR A 144 7.62 -13.34 15.22
CA THR A 144 7.59 -14.73 15.68
C THR A 144 8.47 -15.62 14.80
N PHE A 145 8.44 -15.45 13.46
CA PHE A 145 9.36 -16.14 12.56
C PHE A 145 10.83 -15.86 12.91
N PHE A 146 11.23 -14.60 13.05
CA PHE A 146 12.63 -14.24 13.36
C PHE A 146 13.07 -14.65 14.77
N LEU A 147 12.20 -14.51 15.78
CA LEU A 147 12.49 -14.89 17.16
C LEU A 147 12.63 -16.42 17.30
N ASN A 148 11.94 -17.21 16.46
CA ASN A 148 12.13 -18.67 16.41
C ASN A 148 13.54 -19.10 15.96
N PHE A 149 14.34 -18.23 15.35
CA PHE A 149 15.76 -18.51 15.07
C PHE A 149 16.68 -18.25 16.26
N GLN A 150 16.17 -17.72 17.37
CA GLN A 150 16.94 -17.63 18.59
C GLN A 150 17.29 -19.04 19.07
N GLN A 151 18.58 -19.31 19.22
CA GLN A 151 19.05 -20.52 19.85
C GLN A 151 19.34 -20.18 21.30
N ALA A 152 18.46 -20.63 22.21
CA ALA A 152 18.74 -20.55 23.64
C ALA A 152 20.05 -21.32 23.90
N GLY A 153 21.14 -20.58 24.10
CA GLY A 153 22.35 -21.14 24.71
C GLY A 153 21.99 -21.57 26.12
N ALA A 154 22.45 -22.76 26.51
CA ALA A 154 22.15 -23.43 27.78
C ALA A 154 21.70 -22.47 28.89
N THR A 155 20.39 -22.39 29.12
CA THR A 155 19.84 -21.67 30.26
C THR A 155 20.21 -22.44 31.53
N ALA A 156 21.04 -21.81 32.35
CA ALA A 156 21.24 -22.05 33.78
C ALA A 156 21.45 -23.52 34.22
N GLY A 157 22.71 -23.94 34.31
CA GLY A 157 23.12 -24.96 35.30
C GLY A 157 23.85 -26.21 34.80
N THR A 158 24.04 -26.40 33.50
CA THR A 158 24.87 -27.49 32.97
C THR A 158 25.85 -26.95 31.92
N GLU A 159 27.08 -27.45 31.99
CA GLU A 159 28.28 -26.94 31.33
C GLU A 159 28.05 -26.59 29.85
N ALA A 160 28.12 -25.29 29.55
CA ALA A 160 27.85 -24.72 28.23
C ALA A 160 28.97 -25.09 27.24
N THR A 161 28.64 -25.91 26.24
CA THR A 161 29.49 -26.21 25.09
C THR A 161 28.93 -25.68 23.76
N SER A 162 27.96 -24.75 23.80
CA SER A 162 27.40 -24.11 22.61
C SER A 162 27.16 -22.61 22.81
N ALA A 163 27.49 -21.82 21.78
CA ALA A 163 27.19 -20.39 21.75
C ALA A 163 25.66 -20.17 21.60
N GLY A 164 25.07 -19.39 22.51
CA GLY A 164 23.66 -19.00 22.42
C GLY A 164 23.46 -17.74 21.59
N ILE A 165 22.38 -17.68 20.81
CA ILE A 165 21.96 -16.52 20.04
C ILE A 165 20.74 -15.91 20.74
N ASN A 166 20.96 -14.84 21.50
CA ASN A 166 19.91 -14.07 22.16
C ASN A 166 19.60 -12.79 21.38
N TYR A 167 18.32 -12.43 21.29
CA TYR A 167 17.88 -11.19 20.68
C TYR A 167 18.16 -9.99 21.61
N LEU A 168 18.96 -9.04 21.15
CA LEU A 168 19.11 -7.71 21.73
C LEU A 168 18.64 -6.68 20.70
N GLY A 169 17.33 -6.43 20.66
CA GLY A 169 16.71 -5.59 19.63
C GLY A 169 17.09 -4.10 19.73
N SER A 170 17.49 -3.50 18.60
CA SER A 170 17.59 -2.04 18.45
C SER A 170 16.22 -1.43 18.13
N ALA A 171 15.90 -0.31 18.79
CA ALA A 171 14.67 0.44 18.53
C ALA A 171 14.58 0.90 17.06
N GLN A 172 15.69 1.34 16.47
CA GLN A 172 15.72 1.83 15.11
C GLN A 172 15.48 0.71 14.09
N SER A 173 16.11 -0.45 14.28
CA SER A 173 15.93 -1.61 13.41
C SER A 173 14.50 -2.13 13.45
N TYR A 174 13.92 -2.20 14.65
CA TYR A 174 12.52 -2.57 14.84
C TYR A 174 11.59 -1.63 14.09
N LEU A 175 11.67 -0.33 14.37
CA LEU A 175 10.78 0.65 13.76
C LEU A 175 10.96 0.75 12.24
N SER A 176 12.19 0.67 11.75
CA SER A 176 12.45 0.71 10.31
C SER A 176 11.77 -0.46 9.59
N LEU A 177 11.75 -1.65 10.20
CA LEU A 177 11.05 -2.81 9.65
C LEU A 177 9.53 -2.63 9.70
N THR A 178 8.99 -2.28 10.87
CA THR A 178 7.55 -2.07 11.07
C THR A 178 7.01 -0.96 10.14
N MET A 179 7.74 0.14 9.97
CA MET A 179 7.36 1.23 9.07
C MET A 179 7.37 0.80 7.60
N LYS A 180 8.38 0.02 7.17
CA LYS A 180 8.41 -0.53 5.81
C LYS A 180 7.19 -1.38 5.53
N PHE A 181 6.78 -2.23 6.47
CA PHE A 181 5.54 -3.00 6.34
C PHE A 181 4.31 -2.09 6.24
N ILE A 182 4.12 -1.18 7.19
CA ILE A 182 2.94 -0.30 7.19
C ILE A 182 2.83 0.49 5.88
N ILE A 183 3.93 1.05 5.38
CA ILE A 183 3.93 1.82 4.13
C ILE A 183 3.68 0.90 2.92
N ALA A 184 4.40 -0.21 2.81
CA ALA A 184 4.26 -1.12 1.68
C ALA A 184 2.84 -1.69 1.57
N PHE A 185 2.28 -2.19 2.68
CA PHE A 185 0.92 -2.74 2.71
C PHE A 185 -0.14 -1.65 2.59
N GLY A 186 0.01 -0.50 3.27
CA GLY A 186 -0.91 0.62 3.11
C GLY A 186 -1.06 1.06 1.65
N LEU A 187 0.06 1.10 0.91
CA LEU A 187 0.06 1.38 -0.53
C LEU A 187 -0.47 0.21 -1.37
N CYS A 188 -0.15 -1.04 -1.05
CA CYS A 188 -0.68 -2.22 -1.78
C CYS A 188 -2.20 -2.34 -1.67
N PHE A 189 -2.77 -1.96 -0.52
CA PHE A 189 -4.23 -1.91 -0.33
C PHE A 189 -4.91 -0.80 -1.15
N GLN A 190 -4.15 0.08 -1.81
CA GLN A 190 -4.70 0.99 -2.81
C GLN A 190 -4.92 0.33 -4.17
N LEU A 191 -4.33 -0.85 -4.44
CA LEU A 191 -4.47 -1.55 -5.73
C LEU A 191 -5.94 -1.79 -6.12
N PRO A 192 -6.83 -2.29 -5.23
CA PRO A 192 -8.23 -2.48 -5.57
C PRO A 192 -8.94 -1.18 -5.92
N VAL A 193 -8.66 -0.11 -5.19
CA VAL A 193 -9.27 1.20 -5.46
C VAL A 193 -8.78 1.74 -6.80
N LEU A 194 -7.47 1.65 -7.06
CA LEU A 194 -6.83 2.13 -8.28
C LEU A 194 -7.30 1.39 -9.52
N LEU A 195 -7.25 0.05 -9.50
CA LEU A 195 -7.64 -0.77 -10.63
C LEU A 195 -9.13 -0.67 -10.92
N THR A 196 -9.98 -0.61 -9.89
CA THR A 196 -11.42 -0.42 -10.08
C THR A 196 -11.73 0.94 -10.71
N LEU A 197 -11.01 2.00 -10.33
CA LEU A 197 -11.16 3.31 -10.94
C LEU A 197 -10.70 3.31 -12.41
N MET A 198 -9.56 2.67 -12.70
CA MET A 198 -9.08 2.52 -14.08
C MET A 198 -10.05 1.71 -14.95
N GLY A 199 -10.65 0.65 -14.38
CA GLY A 199 -11.69 -0.13 -15.04
C GLY A 199 -12.94 0.68 -15.32
N LYS A 200 -13.37 1.51 -14.37
CA LYS A 200 -14.48 2.44 -14.56
C LYS A 200 -14.20 3.49 -15.64
N ALA A 201 -12.97 3.95 -15.74
CA ALA A 201 -12.52 4.87 -16.77
C ALA A 201 -12.35 4.21 -18.15
N GLY A 202 -12.47 2.88 -18.25
CA GLY A 202 -12.25 2.12 -19.48
C GLY A 202 -10.78 1.99 -19.89
N LEU A 203 -9.84 2.34 -19.00
CA LEU A 203 -8.40 2.22 -19.27
C LEU A 203 -7.89 0.78 -19.14
N VAL A 204 -8.64 -0.06 -18.43
CA VAL A 204 -8.29 -1.45 -18.14
C VAL A 204 -9.57 -2.29 -18.18
N SER A 205 -9.53 -3.47 -18.80
CA SER A 205 -10.64 -4.43 -18.79
C SER A 205 -10.34 -5.61 -17.86
N ALA A 206 -11.39 -6.29 -17.37
CA ALA A 206 -11.20 -7.48 -16.54
C ALA A 206 -10.45 -8.58 -17.29
N ASN A 207 -10.71 -8.75 -18.59
CA ASN A 207 -10.01 -9.70 -19.45
C ASN A 207 -8.53 -9.32 -19.65
N GLY A 208 -8.24 -8.03 -19.80
CA GLY A 208 -6.85 -7.53 -19.85
C GLY A 208 -6.07 -7.80 -18.57
N LEU A 209 -6.67 -7.57 -17.40
CA LEU A 209 -6.03 -7.91 -16.11
C LEU A 209 -5.80 -9.42 -15.95
N ARG A 210 -6.70 -10.25 -16.47
CA ARG A 210 -6.56 -11.71 -16.43
C ARG A 210 -5.43 -12.21 -17.33
N SER A 211 -5.26 -11.64 -18.52
CA SER A 211 -4.18 -12.06 -19.45
C SER A 211 -2.79 -11.72 -18.92
N VAL A 212 -2.66 -10.65 -18.13
CA VAL A 212 -1.38 -10.22 -17.54
C VAL A 212 -1.10 -10.79 -16.14
N ARG A 213 -1.87 -11.77 -15.65
CA ARG A 213 -1.66 -12.42 -14.33
C ARG A 213 -0.21 -12.86 -14.10
N LYS A 214 0.44 -13.44 -15.12
CA LYS A 214 1.84 -13.88 -15.04
C LYS A 214 2.82 -12.74 -14.74
N TYR A 215 2.57 -11.53 -15.24
CA TYR A 215 3.39 -10.35 -14.96
C TYR A 215 3.07 -9.76 -13.59
N ALA A 216 1.79 -9.74 -13.20
CA ALA A 216 1.37 -9.31 -11.88
C ALA A 216 2.02 -10.16 -10.77
N VAL A 217 2.09 -11.49 -10.96
CA VAL A 217 2.78 -12.40 -10.03
C VAL A 217 4.24 -12.00 -9.82
N VAL A 218 4.98 -11.73 -10.90
CA VAL A 218 6.38 -11.30 -10.81
C VAL A 218 6.51 -9.94 -10.12
N GLY A 219 5.65 -8.98 -10.47
CA GLY A 219 5.65 -7.65 -9.83
C GLY A 219 5.38 -7.72 -8.32
N ILE A 220 4.42 -8.55 -7.91
CA ILE A 220 4.08 -8.74 -6.49
C ILE A 220 5.22 -9.45 -5.75
N LEU A 221 5.88 -10.44 -6.37
CA LEU A 221 7.04 -11.11 -5.76
C LEU A 221 8.23 -10.16 -5.56
N ILE A 222 8.49 -9.26 -6.52
CA ILE A 222 9.54 -8.23 -6.38
C ILE A 222 9.17 -7.25 -5.28
N LEU A 223 7.92 -6.78 -5.25
CA LEU A 223 7.45 -5.90 -4.19
C LEU A 223 7.57 -6.58 -2.82
N ALA A 224 7.22 -7.86 -2.74
CA ALA A 224 7.35 -8.64 -1.53
C ALA A 224 8.81 -8.72 -1.07
N ALA A 225 9.73 -9.03 -1.98
CA ALA A 225 11.17 -9.10 -1.69
C ALA A 225 11.79 -7.77 -1.22
N ILE A 226 11.23 -6.63 -1.63
CA ILE A 226 11.68 -5.30 -1.19
C ILE A 226 11.08 -4.92 0.17
N ALA A 227 9.81 -5.28 0.39
CA ALA A 227 9.06 -4.92 1.58
C ALA A 227 9.39 -5.80 2.79
N THR A 228 9.62 -7.11 2.58
CA THR A 228 10.07 -8.03 3.62
C THR A 228 11.59 -8.11 3.63
N PRO A 229 12.19 -8.43 4.78
CA PRO A 229 13.54 -8.97 4.82
C PRO A 229 13.63 -10.22 3.90
N PRO A 230 14.83 -10.73 3.61
CA PRO A 230 15.02 -11.90 2.75
C PRO A 230 14.62 -13.20 3.47
N ASP A 231 13.36 -13.30 3.90
CA ASP A 231 12.76 -14.47 4.50
C ASP A 231 11.60 -15.00 3.63
N VAL A 232 11.70 -16.28 3.26
CA VAL A 232 10.80 -16.90 2.28
C VAL A 232 9.38 -17.02 2.81
N VAL A 233 9.22 -17.24 4.12
CA VAL A 233 7.91 -17.46 4.74
C VAL A 233 7.09 -16.16 4.71
N SER A 234 7.61 -15.06 5.23
CA SER A 234 6.90 -13.78 5.20
C SER A 234 6.73 -13.27 3.77
N GLN A 235 7.68 -13.55 2.87
CA GLN A 235 7.56 -13.20 1.45
C GLN A 235 6.39 -13.92 0.77
N ILE A 236 6.21 -15.24 0.98
CA ILE A 236 5.09 -16.02 0.41
C ILE A 236 3.76 -15.55 0.99
N ILE A 237 3.71 -15.22 2.27
CA ILE A 237 2.48 -14.74 2.92
C ILE A 237 2.09 -13.37 2.39
N LEU A 238 3.05 -12.44 2.30
CA LEU A 238 2.84 -11.13 1.68
C LEU A 238 2.38 -11.26 0.22
N PHE A 239 3.03 -12.14 -0.55
CA PHE A 239 2.60 -12.45 -1.91
C PHE A 239 1.14 -12.91 -1.94
N SER A 240 0.75 -13.85 -1.07
CA SER A 240 -0.60 -14.40 -1.02
C SER A 240 -1.64 -13.33 -0.74
N VAL A 241 -1.36 -12.41 0.19
CA VAL A 241 -2.25 -11.29 0.53
C VAL A 241 -2.40 -10.33 -0.64
N VAL A 242 -1.29 -9.86 -1.21
CA VAL A 242 -1.33 -8.86 -2.29
C VAL A 242 -1.89 -9.46 -3.58
N TYR A 243 -1.59 -10.73 -3.88
CA TYR A 243 -2.21 -11.45 -4.99
C TYR A 243 -3.72 -11.63 -4.77
N GLY A 244 -4.15 -11.92 -3.53
CA GLY A 244 -5.57 -11.92 -3.17
C GLY A 244 -6.24 -10.58 -3.45
N LEU A 245 -5.60 -9.46 -3.08
CA LEU A 245 -6.09 -8.12 -3.41
C LEU A 245 -6.18 -7.88 -4.92
N TYR A 246 -5.19 -8.35 -5.68
CA TYR A 246 -5.21 -8.27 -7.14
C TYR A 246 -6.40 -9.04 -7.74
N GLU A 247 -6.69 -10.25 -7.25
CA GLU A 247 -7.85 -11.03 -7.70
C GLU A 247 -9.18 -10.35 -7.33
N VAL A 248 -9.29 -9.80 -6.11
CA VAL A 248 -10.45 -8.99 -5.71
C VAL A 248 -10.62 -7.78 -6.64
N SER A 249 -9.51 -7.15 -7.04
CA SER A 249 -9.51 -6.02 -7.98
C SER A 249 -10.09 -6.43 -9.34
N ILE A 250 -9.70 -7.59 -9.87
CA ILE A 250 -10.24 -8.14 -11.13
C ILE A 250 -11.76 -8.33 -11.03
N GLN A 251 -12.24 -8.88 -9.91
CA GLN A 251 -13.67 -9.10 -9.69
C GLN A 251 -14.45 -7.78 -9.60
N LEU A 252 -13.89 -6.77 -8.93
CA LEU A 252 -14.50 -5.44 -8.85
C LEU A 252 -14.57 -4.77 -10.23
N VAL A 253 -13.48 -4.84 -11.01
CA VAL A 253 -13.45 -4.32 -12.38
C VAL A 253 -14.50 -5.01 -13.25
N ALA A 254 -14.59 -6.35 -13.19
CA ALA A 254 -15.59 -7.10 -13.96
C ALA A 254 -17.04 -6.70 -13.63
N ARG A 255 -17.33 -6.41 -12.36
CA ARG A 255 -18.67 -5.93 -11.94
C ARG A 255 -18.96 -4.53 -12.47
N VAL A 256 -17.99 -3.63 -12.41
CA VAL A 256 -18.12 -2.26 -12.93
C VAL A 256 -18.26 -2.24 -14.45
N GLU A 257 -17.48 -3.06 -15.14
CA GLU A 257 -17.53 -3.25 -16.59
C GLU A 257 -18.89 -3.80 -17.04
N LYS A 258 -19.39 -4.85 -16.39
CA LYS A 258 -20.73 -5.41 -16.65
C LYS A 258 -21.83 -4.36 -16.47
N ALA A 259 -21.82 -3.62 -15.36
CA ALA A 259 -22.81 -2.57 -15.11
C ALA A 259 -22.75 -1.44 -16.16
N ARG A 260 -21.54 -1.10 -16.65
CA ARG A 260 -21.37 -0.12 -17.73
C ARG A 260 -21.93 -0.64 -19.06
N ILE A 261 -21.66 -1.89 -19.41
CA ILE A 261 -22.17 -2.54 -20.63
C ILE A 261 -23.69 -2.61 -20.60
N GLU A 262 -24.29 -3.02 -19.47
CA GLU A 262 -25.75 -3.06 -19.30
C GLU A 262 -26.39 -1.67 -19.52
N ARG A 263 -25.74 -0.60 -19.03
CA ARG A 263 -26.22 0.76 -19.27
C ARG A 263 -26.13 1.15 -20.75
N LEU A 264 -25.02 0.85 -21.42
CA LEU A 264 -24.85 1.12 -22.84
C LEU A 264 -25.86 0.32 -23.70
N LYS A 265 -26.15 -0.94 -23.33
CA LYS A 265 -27.20 -1.76 -23.95
C LYS A 265 -28.58 -1.13 -23.76
N ALA A 266 -28.90 -0.64 -22.54
CA ALA A 266 -30.16 0.04 -22.26
C ALA A 266 -30.32 1.38 -23.02
N GLU A 267 -29.22 2.09 -23.27
CA GLU A 267 -29.17 3.34 -24.04
C GLU A 267 -29.14 3.09 -25.57
N GLY A 268 -29.07 1.83 -26.03
CA GLY A 268 -28.99 1.48 -27.45
C GLY A 268 -27.67 1.88 -28.11
N LEU A 269 -26.63 2.16 -27.31
CA LEU A 269 -25.31 2.61 -27.75
C LEU A 269 -24.27 1.48 -27.74
N TYR A 270 -24.68 0.26 -27.40
CA TYR A 270 -23.82 -0.92 -27.43
C TYR A 270 -23.95 -1.61 -28.79
N PHE A 271 -22.89 -1.50 -29.59
CA PHE A 271 -22.71 -2.33 -30.78
C PHE A 271 -21.86 -3.52 -30.35
N GLU A 272 -22.38 -4.74 -30.54
CA GLU A 272 -21.55 -5.95 -30.43
C GLU A 272 -20.58 -5.88 -31.61
N ASP A 273 -19.31 -5.56 -31.34
CA ASP A 273 -18.26 -5.84 -32.31
C ASP A 273 -18.13 -7.37 -32.37
N ASP A 274 -18.15 -7.94 -33.59
CA ASP A 274 -18.19 -9.38 -33.90
C ASP A 274 -17.04 -10.23 -33.26
N GLU A 275 -16.16 -9.63 -32.46
CA GLU A 275 -15.06 -10.31 -31.75
C GLU A 275 -15.50 -10.99 -30.43
N ASP A 276 -16.58 -10.54 -29.79
CA ASP A 276 -17.03 -11.12 -28.51
C ASP A 276 -17.78 -12.47 -28.69
N GLU A 277 -18.40 -12.73 -29.85
CA GLU A 277 -19.05 -14.04 -30.15
C GLU A 277 -18.03 -15.17 -30.31
N ALA A 278 -16.81 -14.87 -30.78
CA ALA A 278 -15.77 -15.87 -31.01
C ALA A 278 -15.21 -16.50 -29.71
N ASP A 279 -15.23 -15.75 -28.59
CA ASP A 279 -14.67 -16.18 -27.30
C ASP A 279 -15.65 -17.05 -26.48
N ASP A 280 -16.95 -16.92 -26.73
CA ASP A 280 -18.00 -17.78 -26.16
C ASP A 280 -18.25 -19.04 -27.00
N GLU A 281 -18.14 -18.98 -28.34
CA GLU A 281 -18.19 -20.18 -29.19
C GLU A 281 -16.96 -21.09 -29.02
N ALA A 282 -15.78 -20.55 -28.70
CA ALA A 282 -14.59 -21.35 -28.43
C ALA A 282 -14.61 -22.11 -27.09
N LYS A 283 -15.64 -21.91 -26.25
CA LYS A 283 -15.81 -22.57 -24.94
C LYS A 283 -17.05 -23.49 -24.87
N ALA A 284 -17.79 -23.64 -25.96
CA ALA A 284 -18.85 -24.66 -26.12
C ALA A 284 -18.28 -25.95 -26.71
#